data_AF-W4QFW2-F1
#
_entry.id   AF-W4QFW2-F1
#
_cell.length_a   1.000
_cell.length_b   1.000
_cell.length_c   1.000
_cell.angle_alpha   90.00
_cell.angle_beta   90.00
_cell.angle_gamma   90.00
#
_symmetry.space_group_name_H-M   'P 1'
#
loop_
_entity.id
_entity.type
_entity.pdbx_description
1 polymer ?
#
loop_
_entity_poly.entity_id
_entity_poly.type
_entity_poly.pdbx_seq_one_letter_code
_entity_poly.pdbx_strand_id
1 'polypeptide(L)'
;MGAIFPICECAIVPIVRRLIKKGMPLHVGVVFLVAAPILNPIVAASTFFAFRTDLSVLYARMGLAFILSIIIGAILYIIFKNKDQLRWTKEELVGRQVVVDPITPRKMNRMKQTMYHAADEFFLMGKYLIMGAFVASLFQTLLDREFLLAIGTNEWSSTAVMMGFAFLISLCSEADAFVAASFNNTFSTGSLVAFLVYGPMLDLKNTFMLFAFFKVRFVVIFMSVVTVVVFAAMIALQYLQIL
;
A
#
# COMPACT_ATOMS: atom_id res chain seq x y z
N MET A 1 -11.37 -9.95 -5.09
CA MET A 1 -10.55 -10.57 -4.03
C MET A 1 -10.47 -9.70 -2.79
N GLY A 2 -10.11 -8.41 -2.87
CA GLY A 2 -10.09 -7.49 -1.72
C GLY A 2 -11.41 -7.36 -0.94
N ALA A 3 -12.56 -7.52 -1.62
CA ALA A 3 -13.87 -7.49 -0.97
C ALA A 3 -14.20 -8.73 -0.11
N ILE A 4 -13.50 -9.85 -0.29
CA ILE A 4 -13.86 -11.14 0.33
C ILE A 4 -13.01 -11.42 1.59
N PHE A 5 -11.76 -10.94 1.63
CA PHE A 5 -10.89 -11.12 2.79
C PHE A 5 -10.40 -9.77 3.30
N PRO A 6 -10.83 -9.35 4.50
CA PRO A 6 -10.28 -8.16 5.13
C PRO A 6 -8.86 -8.46 5.58
N ILE A 7 -7.90 -8.12 4.72
CA ILE A 7 -6.48 -8.22 4.99
C ILE A 7 -5.98 -6.80 5.18
N CYS A 8 -5.28 -6.56 6.29
CA CYS A 8 -4.61 -5.28 6.49
C CYS A 8 -3.55 -5.06 5.41
N GLU A 9 -3.39 -3.82 4.95
CA GLU A 9 -2.40 -3.45 3.92
C GLU A 9 -0.98 -3.89 4.29
N CYS A 10 -0.65 -3.98 5.57
CA CYS A 10 0.66 -4.47 6.06
C CYS A 10 0.88 -5.96 5.76
N ALA A 11 -0.18 -6.76 5.72
CA ALA A 11 -0.10 -8.19 5.43
C ALA A 11 -0.19 -8.50 3.93
N ILE A 12 -0.59 -7.54 3.08
CA ILE A 12 -0.80 -7.80 1.65
C ILE A 12 0.51 -8.11 0.92
N VAL A 13 1.58 -7.40 1.24
CA VAL A 13 2.87 -7.52 0.55
C VAL A 13 3.53 -8.89 0.75
N PRO A 14 3.63 -9.45 1.97
CA PRO A 14 4.18 -10.80 2.14
C PRO A 14 3.30 -11.88 1.51
N ILE A 15 1.98 -11.69 1.52
CA ILE A 15 1.04 -12.61 0.85
C ILE A 15 1.25 -12.58 -0.66
N VAL A 16 1.33 -11.39 -1.26
CA VAL A 16 1.59 -11.21 -2.69
C VAL A 16 2.93 -11.84 -3.07
N ARG A 17 3.99 -11.63 -2.28
CA ARG A 17 5.29 -12.29 -2.51
C ARG A 17 5.15 -13.80 -2.54
N ARG A 18 4.45 -14.40 -1.56
CA ARG A 18 4.22 -15.85 -1.51
C ARG A 18 3.43 -16.35 -2.73
N LEU A 19 2.45 -15.59 -3.18
CA LEU A 19 1.67 -15.92 -4.38
C LEU A 19 2.52 -15.85 -5.65
N ILE A 20 3.38 -14.83 -5.78
CA ILE A 20 4.32 -14.71 -6.89
C ILE A 20 5.31 -15.87 -6.89
N LYS A 21 5.83 -16.26 -5.72
CA LYS A 21 6.68 -17.46 -5.57
C LYS A 21 6.00 -18.76 -6.01
N LYS A 22 4.68 -18.85 -5.87
CA LYS A 22 3.87 -20.00 -6.32
C LYS A 22 3.51 -19.96 -7.82
N GLY A 23 4.03 -18.99 -8.56
CA GLY A 23 3.86 -18.87 -10.01
C GLY A 23 2.92 -17.77 -10.47
N MET A 24 2.42 -16.91 -9.57
CA MET A 24 1.62 -15.75 -9.98
C MET A 24 2.50 -14.74 -10.73
N PRO A 25 2.11 -14.28 -11.93
CA PRO A 25 2.87 -13.26 -12.65
C PRO A 25 2.91 -11.96 -11.84
N LEU A 26 4.07 -11.31 -11.82
CA LEU A 26 4.36 -10.13 -11.00
C LEU A 26 3.33 -9.01 -11.19
N HIS A 27 2.88 -8.78 -12.43
CA HIS A 27 1.88 -7.75 -12.74
C HIS A 27 0.54 -7.98 -12.04
N VAL A 28 0.11 -9.25 -11.92
CA VAL A 28 -1.12 -9.61 -11.21
C VAL A 28 -0.95 -9.41 -9.70
N GLY A 29 0.23 -9.72 -9.17
CA GLY A 29 0.57 -9.46 -7.77
C GLY A 29 0.54 -7.96 -7.42
N VAL A 30 0.97 -7.10 -8.33
CA VAL A 30 1.00 -5.65 -8.13
C VAL A 30 -0.39 -5.03 -8.21
N VAL A 31 -1.22 -5.48 -9.15
CA VAL A 31 -2.65 -5.10 -9.19
C VAL A 31 -3.34 -5.53 -7.90
N PHE A 32 -3.02 -6.73 -7.38
CA PHE A 32 -3.56 -7.21 -6.12
C PHE A 32 -3.10 -6.37 -4.92
N LEU A 33 -1.83 -5.94 -4.91
CA LEU A 33 -1.23 -5.11 -3.86
C LEU A 33 -1.95 -3.76 -3.71
N VAL A 34 -2.35 -3.15 -4.83
CA VAL A 34 -3.06 -1.86 -4.86
C VAL A 34 -4.56 -2.08 -4.65
N ALA A 35 -5.18 -3.05 -5.31
CA ALA A 35 -6.63 -3.19 -5.30
C ALA A 35 -7.19 -3.75 -3.98
N ALA A 36 -6.42 -4.58 -3.26
CA ALA A 36 -6.90 -5.23 -2.05
C ALA A 36 -7.18 -4.29 -0.86
N PRO A 37 -6.27 -3.38 -0.47
CA PRO A 37 -6.51 -2.51 0.69
C PRO A 37 -7.57 -1.43 0.40
N ILE A 38 -7.67 -0.94 -0.84
CA ILE A 38 -8.55 0.19 -1.15
C ILE A 38 -10.02 -0.23 -1.30
N LEU A 39 -10.27 -1.41 -1.85
CA LEU A 39 -11.63 -1.97 -2.00
C LEU A 39 -12.05 -2.81 -0.78
N ASN A 40 -11.37 -2.63 0.35
CA ASN A 40 -11.67 -3.36 1.58
C ASN A 40 -12.98 -2.82 2.20
N PRO A 41 -13.97 -3.69 2.49
CA PRO A 41 -15.24 -3.28 3.10
C PRO A 41 -15.06 -2.61 4.47
N ILE A 42 -14.00 -2.95 5.21
CA ILE A 42 -13.68 -2.32 6.50
C ILE A 42 -13.27 -0.85 6.30
N VAL A 43 -12.53 -0.56 5.23
CA VAL A 43 -12.13 0.80 4.87
C VAL A 43 -13.36 1.62 4.44
N ALA A 44 -14.29 1.02 3.70
CA ALA A 44 -15.56 1.66 3.38
C ALA A 44 -16.39 1.95 4.64
N ALA A 45 -16.51 0.98 5.55
CA ALA A 45 -17.25 1.13 6.81
C ALA A 45 -16.63 2.22 7.72
N SER A 46 -15.31 2.24 7.90
CA SER A 46 -14.62 3.26 8.69
C SER A 46 -14.80 4.67 8.08
N THR A 47 -14.74 4.80 6.76
CA THR A 47 -15.00 6.07 6.07
C THR A 47 -16.44 6.54 6.29
N PHE A 48 -17.42 5.64 6.18
CA PHE A 48 -18.82 5.95 6.47
C PHE A 48 -19.02 6.41 7.93
N PHE A 49 -18.35 5.76 8.88
CA PHE A 49 -18.42 6.15 10.29
C PHE A 49 -17.72 7.47 10.60
N ALA A 50 -16.63 7.79 9.90
CA ALA A 50 -15.87 9.03 10.09
C ALA A 50 -16.55 10.24 9.43
N PHE A 51 -17.13 10.08 8.25
CA PHE A 51 -17.78 11.14 7.46
C PHE A 51 -19.29 10.95 7.36
N ARG A 52 -19.98 10.61 8.48
CA ARG A 52 -21.42 10.32 8.48
C ARG A 52 -22.29 11.40 7.85
N THR A 53 -21.85 12.65 7.91
CA THR A 53 -22.57 13.83 7.37
C THR A 53 -22.36 14.02 5.88
N ASP A 54 -21.22 13.58 5.33
CA ASP A 54 -20.81 13.80 3.93
C ASP A 54 -20.48 12.47 3.23
N LEU A 55 -21.52 11.84 2.69
CA LEU A 55 -21.40 10.62 1.90
C LEU A 55 -20.63 10.82 0.59
N SER A 56 -20.47 12.07 0.14
CA SER A 56 -19.67 12.44 -1.04
C SER A 56 -18.24 11.91 -0.94
N VAL A 57 -17.61 12.00 0.24
CA VAL A 57 -16.25 11.50 0.50
C VAL A 57 -16.17 9.98 0.34
N LEU A 58 -17.17 9.25 0.82
CA LEU A 58 -17.23 7.80 0.70
C LEU A 58 -17.33 7.37 -0.77
N TYR A 59 -18.27 7.95 -1.51
CA TYR A 59 -18.46 7.63 -2.93
C TYR A 59 -17.25 8.06 -3.77
N ALA A 60 -16.69 9.24 -3.50
CA ALA A 60 -15.46 9.70 -4.15
C ALA A 60 -14.30 8.73 -3.88
N ARG A 61 -14.07 8.35 -2.62
CA ARG A 61 -13.01 7.40 -2.25
C ARG A 61 -13.17 6.06 -2.99
N MET A 62 -14.36 5.45 -2.93
CA MET A 62 -14.60 4.13 -3.52
C MET A 62 -14.62 4.15 -5.06
N GLY A 63 -15.20 5.20 -5.66
CA GLY A 63 -15.23 5.38 -7.12
C GLY A 63 -13.83 5.62 -7.67
N LEU A 64 -13.06 6.52 -7.05
CA LEU A 64 -11.69 6.80 -7.46
C LEU A 64 -10.77 5.62 -7.22
N ALA A 65 -10.89 4.94 -6.08
CA ALA A 65 -10.17 3.71 -5.80
C ALA A 65 -10.27 2.70 -6.95
N PHE A 66 -11.50 2.47 -7.43
CA PHE A 66 -11.76 1.53 -8.51
C PHE A 66 -11.09 1.97 -9.81
N ILE A 67 -11.32 3.21 -10.25
CA ILE A 67 -10.76 3.75 -11.48
C ILE A 67 -9.23 3.78 -11.44
N LEU A 68 -8.65 4.27 -10.34
CA LEU A 68 -7.21 4.37 -10.17
C LEU A 68 -6.55 3.00 -10.13
N SER A 69 -7.16 1.99 -9.50
CA SER A 69 -6.61 0.63 -9.49
C SER A 69 -6.48 0.05 -10.90
N ILE A 70 -7.45 0.33 -11.78
CA ILE A 70 -7.42 -0.10 -13.18
C ILE A 70 -6.33 0.66 -13.95
N ILE A 71 -6.27 1.98 -13.80
CA ILE A 71 -5.28 2.82 -14.50
C ILE A 71 -3.85 2.47 -14.07
N ILE A 72 -3.58 2.44 -12.76
CA ILE A 72 -2.27 2.09 -12.20
C ILE A 72 -1.88 0.67 -12.64
N GLY A 73 -2.83 -0.28 -12.55
CA GLY A 73 -2.62 -1.65 -13.00
C GLY A 73 -2.26 -1.75 -14.48
N ALA A 74 -2.96 -1.02 -15.35
CA ALA A 74 -2.72 -0.98 -16.78
C ALA A 74 -1.36 -0.34 -17.12
N ILE A 75 -1.01 0.79 -16.49
CA ILE A 75 0.27 1.46 -16.69
C ILE A 75 1.43 0.55 -16.29
N LEU A 76 1.34 -0.09 -15.13
CA LEU A 76 2.38 -1.00 -14.64
C LEU A 76 2.48 -2.26 -15.51
N TYR A 77 1.37 -2.76 -16.02
CA TYR A 77 1.35 -3.87 -16.99
C TYR A 77 2.12 -3.50 -18.26
N ILE A 78 1.91 -2.30 -18.81
CA ILE A 78 2.59 -1.83 -20.01
C ILE A 78 4.09 -1.64 -19.75
N ILE A 79 4.47 -0.98 -18.65
CA ILE A 79 5.88 -0.66 -18.35
C ILE A 79 6.71 -1.92 -18.08
N PHE A 80 6.16 -2.88 -17.36
CA PHE A 80 6.91 -4.05 -16.90
C PHE A 80 6.67 -5.31 -17.71
N LYS A 81 5.93 -5.23 -18.82
CA LYS A 81 5.58 -6.37 -19.67
C LYS A 81 6.79 -7.32 -19.83
N ASN A 82 6.62 -8.55 -19.34
CA ASN A 82 7.58 -9.65 -19.50
C ASN A 82 8.97 -9.51 -18.79
N LYS A 83 9.09 -8.73 -17.69
CA LYS A 83 10.37 -8.63 -16.93
C LYS A 83 10.25 -9.09 -15.47
N ASP A 84 11.13 -10.00 -15.03
CA ASP A 84 11.27 -10.40 -13.62
C ASP A 84 11.78 -9.23 -12.76
N GLN A 85 10.91 -8.69 -11.90
CA GLN A 85 11.23 -7.57 -10.99
C GLN A 85 11.34 -7.98 -9.51
N LEU A 86 11.12 -9.25 -9.18
CA LEU A 86 11.31 -9.74 -7.81
C LEU A 86 12.80 -9.76 -7.44
N ARG A 87 13.11 -9.40 -6.19
CA ARG A 87 14.42 -9.66 -5.60
C ARG A 87 14.41 -11.10 -5.05
N TRP A 88 15.16 -11.98 -5.70
CA TRP A 88 15.43 -13.33 -5.19
C TRP A 88 16.50 -13.23 -4.10
N THR A 89 16.19 -13.66 -2.88
CA THR A 89 17.17 -13.70 -1.78
C THR A 89 18.14 -14.86 -2.01
N LYS A 90 19.42 -14.68 -1.68
CA LYS A 90 20.49 -15.66 -1.95
C LYS A 90 20.23 -17.03 -1.32
N GLU A 91 19.56 -17.12 -0.17
CA GLU A 91 19.20 -18.41 0.43
C GLU A 91 18.18 -19.21 -0.41
N GLU A 92 17.37 -18.55 -1.24
CA GLU A 92 16.32 -19.19 -2.05
C GLU A 92 16.83 -19.65 -3.44
N LEU A 93 17.94 -19.09 -3.93
CA LEU A 93 18.62 -19.58 -5.14
C LEU A 93 19.33 -20.93 -4.89
N VAL A 94 19.77 -21.17 -3.66
CA VAL A 94 20.36 -22.47 -3.24
C VAL A 94 19.28 -23.55 -3.16
N GLY A 95 18.04 -23.19 -2.79
CA GLY A 95 16.89 -24.12 -2.81
C GLY A 95 16.39 -24.51 -4.20
N ARG A 96 16.89 -23.86 -5.27
CA ARG A 96 16.62 -24.21 -6.67
C ARG A 96 17.79 -24.99 -7.31
N GLN A 97 18.78 -25.43 -6.54
CA GLN A 97 19.59 -26.55 -7.00
C GLN A 97 18.69 -27.78 -6.99
N VAL A 98 18.53 -28.37 -8.18
CA VAL A 98 17.93 -29.68 -8.41
C VAL A 98 18.39 -30.63 -7.30
N VAL A 99 17.50 -30.94 -6.36
CA VAL A 99 17.73 -31.99 -5.35
C VAL A 99 17.53 -33.32 -6.07
N VAL A 100 18.53 -33.71 -6.85
CA VAL A 100 18.87 -35.12 -7.01
C VAL A 100 19.93 -35.37 -5.95
N ASP A 101 19.54 -35.94 -4.81
CA ASP A 101 20.33 -36.96 -4.12
C ASP A 101 19.61 -37.52 -2.87
N PRO A 102 19.98 -38.73 -2.42
CA PRO A 102 19.04 -39.73 -1.95
C PRO A 102 19.04 -39.92 -0.42
N ILE A 103 17.92 -40.48 0.08
CA ILE A 103 17.80 -41.23 1.35
C ILE A 103 18.12 -40.45 2.65
N THR A 104 17.07 -39.98 3.33
CA THR A 104 16.77 -40.32 4.75
C THR A 104 15.42 -39.70 5.15
N PRO A 105 14.40 -40.48 5.57
CA PRO A 105 13.12 -39.95 5.96
C PRO A 105 13.17 -39.54 7.43
N ARG A 106 13.71 -38.36 7.76
CA ARG A 106 13.50 -37.79 9.08
C ARG A 106 12.04 -37.29 9.13
N LYS A 107 11.16 -38.12 9.71
CA LYS A 107 9.73 -37.84 9.97
C LYS A 107 9.59 -36.68 10.96
N MET A 108 9.96 -35.47 10.54
CA MET A 108 9.54 -34.25 11.22
C MET A 108 8.04 -34.14 10.99
N ASN A 109 7.24 -33.97 12.05
CA ASN A 109 5.80 -33.76 11.90
C ASN A 109 5.57 -32.61 10.91
N ARG A 110 4.85 -32.87 9.80
CA ARG A 110 4.56 -31.89 8.74
C ARG A 110 4.06 -30.56 9.31
N MET A 111 3.31 -30.63 10.41
CA MET A 111 2.80 -29.47 11.15
C MET A 111 3.93 -28.62 11.77
N LYS A 112 4.96 -29.25 12.35
CA LYS A 112 6.11 -28.55 12.93
C LYS A 112 6.95 -27.88 11.83
N GLN A 113 7.12 -28.54 10.68
CA GLN A 113 7.87 -28.02 9.55
C GLN A 113 7.17 -26.82 8.88
N THR A 114 5.83 -26.87 8.74
CA THR A 114 5.02 -25.73 8.29
C THR A 114 5.07 -24.55 9.27
N MET A 115 5.03 -24.82 10.58
CA MET A 115 5.11 -23.78 11.61
C MET A 115 6.47 -23.07 11.64
N TYR A 116 7.59 -23.80 11.52
CA TYR A 116 8.90 -23.16 11.43
C TYR A 116 9.04 -22.28 10.18
N HIS A 117 8.58 -22.76 9.01
CA HIS A 117 8.59 -21.96 7.79
C HIS A 117 7.71 -20.70 7.89
N ALA A 118 6.55 -20.80 8.53
CA ALA A 118 5.68 -19.65 8.75
C ALA A 118 6.30 -18.63 9.70
N ALA A 119 6.95 -19.09 10.77
CA ALA A 119 7.61 -18.24 11.75
C ALA A 119 8.83 -17.52 11.16
N ASP A 120 9.72 -18.21 10.44
CA ASP A 120 10.90 -17.58 9.81
C ASP A 120 10.49 -16.49 8.82
N GLU A 121 9.45 -16.73 8.01
CA GLU A 121 8.94 -15.70 7.13
C GLU A 121 8.32 -14.53 7.91
N PHE A 122 7.59 -14.79 9.00
CA PHE A 122 7.05 -13.73 9.86
C PHE A 122 8.16 -12.88 10.49
N PHE A 123 9.24 -13.48 11.01
CA PHE A 123 10.36 -12.73 11.58
C PHE A 123 11.15 -11.94 10.53
N LEU A 124 11.31 -12.52 9.32
CA LEU A 124 11.90 -11.81 8.19
C LEU A 124 11.04 -10.59 7.79
N MET A 125 9.72 -10.63 7.97
CA MET A 125 8.82 -9.50 7.73
C MET A 125 8.85 -8.48 8.86
N GLY A 126 8.75 -8.98 10.09
CA GLY A 126 8.69 -8.18 11.30
C GLY A 126 9.84 -7.19 11.36
N LYS A 127 11.07 -7.61 11.01
CA LYS A 127 12.22 -6.69 11.02
C LYS A 127 12.04 -5.47 10.10
N TYR A 128 11.47 -5.64 8.90
CA TYR A 128 11.28 -4.51 7.98
C TYR A 128 10.11 -3.64 8.39
N LEU A 129 9.03 -4.25 8.89
CA LEU A 129 7.87 -3.52 9.40
C LEU A 129 8.23 -2.69 10.64
N ILE A 130 8.98 -3.27 11.59
CA ILE A 130 9.46 -2.59 12.80
C ILE A 130 10.36 -1.41 12.42
N MET A 131 11.32 -1.61 11.49
CA MET A 131 12.18 -0.53 11.01
C MET A 131 11.37 0.60 10.34
N GLY A 132 10.41 0.25 9.48
CA GLY A 132 9.55 1.24 8.82
C GLY A 132 8.67 2.01 9.81
N ALA A 133 8.07 1.32 10.77
CA ALA A 133 7.24 1.92 11.82
C ALA A 133 8.04 2.84 12.74
N PHE A 134 9.28 2.45 13.08
CA PHE A 134 10.19 3.28 13.89
C PHE A 134 10.57 4.59 13.17
N VAL A 135 10.86 4.52 11.87
CA VAL A 135 11.16 5.73 11.09
C VAL A 135 9.89 6.59 10.96
N ALA A 136 8.74 5.99 10.69
CA ALA A 136 7.47 6.71 10.59
C ALA A 136 7.11 7.45 11.89
N SER A 137 7.28 6.80 13.04
CA SER A 137 6.98 7.42 14.34
C SER A 137 7.91 8.61 14.62
N LEU A 138 9.20 8.51 14.26
CA LEU A 138 10.14 9.63 14.40
C LEU A 138 9.69 10.83 13.56
N PHE A 139 9.33 10.63 12.30
CA PHE A 139 8.78 11.71 11.47
C PHE A 139 7.48 12.29 12.03
N GLN A 140 6.59 11.44 12.55
CA GLN A 140 5.33 11.88 13.15
C GLN A 140 5.54 12.72 14.40
N THR A 141 6.52 12.36 15.24
CA THR A 141 6.87 13.16 16.43
C THR A 141 7.49 14.51 16.11
N LEU A 142 8.13 14.64 14.93
CA LEU A 142 8.78 15.86 14.48
C LEU A 142 7.88 16.72 13.58
N LEU A 143 6.71 16.21 13.19
CA LEU A 143 5.77 16.88 12.31
C LEU A 143 4.84 17.80 13.11
N ASP A 144 5.14 19.10 13.08
CA ASP A 144 4.25 20.11 13.61
C ASP A 144 3.10 20.40 12.64
N ARG A 145 1.88 20.47 13.18
CA ARG A 145 0.67 20.74 12.41
C ARG A 145 0.72 22.11 11.73
N GLU A 146 1.42 23.08 12.32
CA GLU A 146 1.55 24.43 11.76
C GLU A 146 2.26 24.45 10.41
N PHE A 147 3.24 23.58 10.19
CA PHE A 147 3.92 23.45 8.89
C PHE A 147 2.98 22.96 7.80
N LEU A 148 2.03 22.07 8.12
CA LEU A 148 1.04 21.58 7.16
C LEU A 148 0.06 22.69 6.76
N LEU A 149 -0.34 23.54 7.71
CA LEU A 149 -1.27 24.63 7.46
C LEU A 149 -0.64 25.79 6.69
N ALA A 150 0.63 26.09 6.92
CA ALA A 150 1.35 27.15 6.21
C ALA A 150 1.52 26.84 4.70
N ILE A 151 1.70 25.56 4.35
CA ILE A 151 1.92 25.11 2.96
C ILE A 151 0.59 24.79 2.26
N GLY A 152 -0.45 24.44 3.02
CA GLY A 152 -1.80 24.09 2.54
C GLY A 152 -2.73 25.27 2.26
N THR A 153 -2.20 26.43 1.85
CA THR A 153 -3.02 27.63 1.59
C THR A 153 -3.64 27.65 0.19
N ASN A 154 -3.02 26.98 -0.79
CA ASN A 154 -3.55 26.86 -2.15
C ASN A 154 -4.12 25.46 -2.39
N GLU A 155 -5.21 25.39 -3.14
CA GLU A 155 -5.95 24.14 -3.38
C GLU A 155 -5.08 22.99 -3.96
N TRP A 156 -4.17 23.34 -4.87
CA TRP A 156 -3.21 22.40 -5.48
C TRP A 156 -2.13 21.95 -4.49
N SER A 157 -1.61 22.87 -3.67
CA SER A 157 -0.58 22.56 -2.68
C SER A 157 -1.16 21.75 -1.52
N SER A 158 -2.41 22.02 -1.12
CA SER A 158 -3.13 21.25 -0.11
C SER A 158 -3.26 19.77 -0.46
N THR A 159 -3.55 19.46 -1.72
CA THR A 159 -3.61 18.07 -2.20
C THR A 159 -2.24 17.39 -2.07
N ALA A 160 -1.16 18.05 -2.52
CA ALA A 160 0.18 17.50 -2.44
C ALA A 160 0.67 17.32 -0.99
N VAL A 161 0.40 18.31 -0.13
CA VAL A 161 0.73 18.27 1.31
C VAL A 161 0.00 17.12 1.98
N MET A 162 -1.29 16.95 1.71
CA MET A 162 -2.09 15.88 2.30
C MET A 162 -1.66 14.48 1.80
N MET A 163 -1.26 14.33 0.53
CA MET A 163 -0.67 13.08 0.06
C MET A 163 0.66 12.77 0.76
N GLY A 164 1.53 13.78 0.92
CA GLY A 164 2.79 13.64 1.66
C GLY A 164 2.56 13.30 3.14
N PHE A 165 1.55 13.92 3.75
CA PHE A 165 1.16 13.64 5.12
C PHE A 165 0.65 12.20 5.28
N ALA A 166 -0.18 11.70 4.36
CA ALA A 166 -0.63 10.30 4.33
C ALA A 166 0.56 9.33 4.31
N PHE A 167 1.55 9.61 3.45
CA PHE A 167 2.75 8.80 3.33
C PHE A 167 3.55 8.71 4.64
N LEU A 168 3.74 9.84 5.32
CA LEU A 168 4.55 9.95 6.53
C LEU A 168 3.86 9.37 7.76
N ILE A 169 2.55 9.58 7.88
CA ILE A 169 1.76 9.09 9.00
C ILE A 169 1.65 7.56 8.98
N SER A 170 1.61 6.94 7.80
CA SER A 170 1.73 5.47 7.64
C SER A 170 0.82 4.66 8.59
N LEU A 171 -0.35 5.22 8.92
CA LEU A 171 -1.36 4.56 9.74
C LEU A 171 -1.99 3.42 8.93
N CYS A 172 -2.86 2.65 9.57
CA CYS A 172 -3.65 1.66 8.85
C CYS A 172 -4.81 2.35 8.13
N SER A 173 -5.13 1.91 6.91
CA SER A 173 -6.24 2.41 6.09
C SER A 173 -7.59 2.62 6.80
N GLU A 174 -7.88 1.92 7.90
CA GLU A 174 -9.06 2.16 8.75
C GLU A 174 -8.93 3.41 9.64
N ALA A 175 -7.74 3.65 10.20
CA ALA A 175 -7.44 4.80 11.07
C ALA A 175 -7.30 6.10 10.28
N ASP A 176 -6.86 6.03 9.02
CA ASP A 176 -6.74 7.18 8.12
C ASP A 176 -8.05 7.98 7.98
N ALA A 177 -9.19 7.28 7.96
CA ALA A 177 -10.51 7.91 7.88
C ALA A 177 -10.78 8.88 9.04
N PHE A 178 -10.41 8.49 10.26
CA PHE A 178 -10.62 9.30 11.46
C PHE A 178 -9.66 10.49 11.52
N VAL A 179 -8.42 10.29 11.06
CA VAL A 179 -7.44 11.39 10.96
C VAL A 179 -7.91 12.41 9.94
N ALA A 180 -8.33 11.99 8.74
CA ALA A 180 -8.83 12.88 7.70
C ALA A 180 -10.07 13.66 8.17
N ALA A 181 -11.01 13.01 8.86
CA ALA A 181 -12.21 13.67 9.38
C ALA A 181 -11.88 14.79 10.37
N SER A 182 -10.78 14.67 11.12
CA SER A 182 -10.30 15.72 12.03
C SER A 182 -9.83 17.00 11.30
N PHE A 183 -9.56 16.90 10.00
CA PHE A 183 -9.13 18.01 9.15
C PHE A 183 -10.24 18.55 8.23
N ASN A 184 -11.49 18.08 8.40
CA ASN A 184 -12.62 18.45 7.54
C ASN A 184 -12.94 19.95 7.52
N ASN A 185 -12.64 20.66 8.60
CA ASN A 185 -12.87 22.11 8.71
C ASN A 185 -11.66 22.96 8.30
N THR A 186 -10.57 22.33 7.85
CA THR A 186 -9.29 23.01 7.60
C THR A 186 -8.78 22.81 6.18
N PHE A 187 -9.04 21.65 5.59
CA PHE A 187 -8.65 21.33 4.21
C PHE A 187 -9.88 21.06 3.34
N SER A 188 -9.73 21.24 2.03
CA SER A 188 -10.80 20.94 1.07
C SER A 188 -11.12 19.44 1.04
N THR A 189 -12.36 19.10 0.72
CA THR A 189 -12.83 17.72 0.55
C THR A 189 -11.95 16.94 -0.44
N GLY A 190 -11.52 17.59 -1.54
CA GLY A 190 -10.57 17.00 -2.49
C GLY A 190 -9.24 16.60 -1.84
N SER A 191 -8.64 17.46 -1.00
CA SER A 191 -7.38 17.14 -0.32
C SER A 191 -7.52 15.99 0.67
N LEU A 192 -8.67 15.88 1.33
CA LEU A 192 -8.98 14.78 2.25
C LEU A 192 -9.18 13.46 1.50
N VAL A 193 -9.89 13.49 0.37
CA VAL A 193 -10.05 12.31 -0.50
C VAL A 193 -8.70 11.86 -1.05
N ALA A 194 -7.82 12.79 -1.43
CA ALA A 194 -6.47 12.49 -1.87
C ALA A 194 -5.66 11.76 -0.78
N PHE A 195 -5.70 12.24 0.47
CA PHE A 195 -5.10 11.57 1.63
C PHE A 195 -5.64 10.14 1.79
N LEU A 196 -6.97 9.97 1.74
CA LEU A 196 -7.64 8.70 1.97
C LEU A 196 -7.44 7.65 0.87
N VAL A 197 -7.23 8.09 -0.37
CA VAL A 197 -6.95 7.21 -1.50
C VAL A 197 -5.45 6.88 -1.57
N TYR A 198 -4.58 7.84 -1.27
CA TYR A 198 -3.13 7.67 -1.38
C TYR A 198 -2.54 6.82 -0.26
N GLY A 199 -2.97 7.00 1.00
CA GLY A 199 -2.44 6.30 2.17
C GLY A 199 -2.38 4.77 2.03
N PRO A 200 -3.50 4.09 1.68
CA PRO A 200 -3.53 2.63 1.51
C PRO A 200 -2.71 2.12 0.31
N MET A 201 -2.36 3.00 -0.64
CA MET A 201 -1.52 2.65 -1.79
C MET A 201 -0.03 2.79 -1.48
N LEU A 202 0.34 3.85 -0.76
CA LEU A 202 1.71 4.23 -0.50
C LEU A 202 1.86 4.87 0.88
N ASP A 203 2.73 4.24 1.65
CA ASP A 203 3.04 4.59 3.02
C ASP A 203 4.49 4.19 3.33
N LEU A 204 5.08 4.84 4.33
CA LEU A 204 6.50 4.65 4.63
C LEU A 204 6.83 3.19 4.97
N LYS A 205 6.06 2.54 5.87
CA LYS A 205 6.29 1.14 6.29
C LYS A 205 6.18 0.16 5.11
N ASN A 206 5.16 0.31 4.26
CA ASN A 206 4.98 -0.52 3.06
C ASN A 206 6.07 -0.28 2.02
N THR A 207 6.55 0.96 1.87
CA THR A 207 7.64 1.29 0.96
C THR A 207 8.93 0.58 1.37
N PHE A 208 9.28 0.59 2.65
CA PHE A 208 10.41 -0.20 3.17
C PHE A 208 10.24 -1.70 2.90
N MET A 209 9.02 -2.22 3.08
CA MET A 209 8.71 -3.62 2.79
C MET A 209 8.80 -3.94 1.29
N LEU A 210 8.36 -3.06 0.40
CA LEU A 210 8.51 -3.20 -1.04
C LEU A 210 10.00 -3.21 -1.45
N PHE A 211 10.83 -2.35 -0.88
CA PHE A 211 12.28 -2.36 -1.13
C PHE A 211 12.99 -3.64 -0.67
N ALA A 212 12.47 -4.29 0.37
CA ALA A 212 12.99 -5.58 0.84
C ALA A 212 12.74 -6.71 -0.18
N PHE A 213 11.68 -6.61 -0.99
CA PHE A 213 11.17 -7.72 -1.79
C PHE A 213 11.22 -7.54 -3.30
N PHE A 214 11.21 -6.30 -3.76
CA PHE A 214 11.24 -5.94 -5.16
C PHE A 214 12.53 -5.20 -5.48
N LYS A 215 12.92 -5.20 -6.75
CA LYS A 215 14.07 -4.40 -7.22
C LYS A 215 13.78 -2.92 -7.00
N VAL A 216 14.79 -2.16 -6.58
CA VAL A 216 14.69 -0.70 -6.34
C VAL A 216 14.04 0.03 -7.53
N ARG A 217 14.43 -0.33 -8.77
CA ARG A 217 13.85 0.24 -10.00
C ARG A 217 12.33 0.04 -10.08
N PHE A 218 11.83 -1.12 -9.68
CA PHE A 218 10.39 -1.40 -9.67
C PHE A 218 9.68 -0.54 -8.62
N VAL A 219 10.21 -0.49 -7.39
CA VAL A 219 9.61 0.26 -6.29
C VAL A 219 9.53 1.75 -6.60
N VAL A 220 10.62 2.34 -7.11
CA VAL A 220 10.64 3.77 -7.48
C VAL A 220 9.66 4.07 -8.60
N ILE A 221 9.60 3.23 -9.64
CA ILE A 221 8.62 3.41 -10.73
C ILE A 221 7.20 3.28 -10.18
N PHE A 222 6.92 2.26 -9.36
CA PHE A 222 5.62 2.08 -8.72
C PHE A 222 5.19 3.32 -7.92
N MET A 223 6.08 3.82 -7.05
CA MET A 223 5.83 5.02 -6.27
C MET A 223 5.55 6.23 -7.16
N SER A 224 6.34 6.42 -8.21
CA SER A 224 6.17 7.54 -9.14
C SER A 224 4.85 7.45 -9.91
N VAL A 225 4.47 6.26 -10.40
CA VAL A 225 3.23 6.05 -11.16
C VAL A 225 2.04 6.31 -10.27
N VAL A 226 1.99 5.73 -9.06
CA VAL A 226 0.88 5.95 -8.13
C VAL A 226 0.75 7.43 -7.78
N THR A 227 1.86 8.10 -7.43
CA THR A 227 1.84 9.52 -7.05
C THR A 227 1.36 10.41 -8.20
N VAL A 228 1.88 10.21 -9.42
CA VAL A 228 1.48 10.99 -10.59
C VAL A 228 0.03 10.73 -10.97
N VAL A 229 -0.42 9.47 -10.96
CA VAL A 229 -1.78 9.10 -11.35
C VAL A 229 -2.81 9.62 -10.34
N VAL A 230 -2.55 9.48 -9.04
CA VAL A 230 -3.45 10.00 -8.00
C VAL A 230 -3.49 11.52 -8.06
N PHE A 231 -2.34 12.19 -8.13
CA PHE A 231 -2.29 13.65 -8.22
C PHE A 231 -3.03 14.16 -9.47
N ALA A 232 -2.75 13.59 -10.66
CA ALA A 232 -3.42 13.97 -11.90
C ALA A 232 -4.94 13.72 -11.86
N ALA A 233 -5.39 12.63 -11.24
CA ALA A 233 -6.81 12.36 -11.09
C ALA A 233 -7.49 13.37 -10.17
N MET A 234 -6.87 13.75 -9.05
CA MET A 234 -7.41 14.77 -8.14
C MET A 234 -7.52 16.12 -8.84
N ILE A 235 -6.47 16.52 -9.56
CA ILE A 235 -6.45 17.71 -10.41
C ILE A 235 -7.62 17.70 -11.41
N ALA A 236 -7.85 16.57 -12.08
CA ALA A 236 -8.91 16.46 -13.08
C ALA A 236 -10.31 16.59 -12.46
N LEU A 237 -10.55 15.97 -11.31
CA LEU A 237 -11.83 16.06 -10.60
C LEU A 237 -12.13 17.47 -10.11
N GLN A 238 -11.11 18.15 -9.62
CA GLN A 238 -11.20 19.52 -9.15
C GLN A 238 -11.50 20.47 -10.30
N TYR A 239 -10.86 20.27 -11.47
CA TYR A 239 -11.19 21.00 -12.69
C TYR A 239 -12.62 20.75 -13.18
N LEU A 240 -13.14 19.54 -12.98
CA LEU A 240 -14.52 19.16 -13.30
C LEU A 240 -15.55 19.64 -12.24
N GLN A 241 -15.13 20.35 -11.19
CA GLN A 241 -15.95 20.80 -10.06
C GLN A 241 -16.77 19.68 -9.38
N ILE A 242 -16.26 18.45 -9.41
CA ILE A 242 -16.92 17.29 -8.78
C ILE A 242 -16.62 17.25 -7.27
N LEU A 243 -15.56 17.92 -6.81
CA LEU A 243 -15.04 17.95 -5.44
C LEU A 243 -14.59 19.34 -5.02
#